data_AF-A0A2Z6AKI8-F1
#
_entry.id   AF-A0A2Z6AKI8-F1
#
_cell.length_a   1.000
_cell.length_b   1.000
_cell.length_c   1.000
_cell.angle_alpha   90.00
_cell.angle_beta   90.00
_cell.angle_gamma   90.00
#
_symmetry.space_group_name_H-M   'P 1'
#
loop_
_entity.id
_entity.type
_entity.pdbx_description
1 polymer ?
#
loop_
_entity_poly.entity_id
_entity_poly.type
_entity_poly.pdbx_seq_one_letter_code
_entity_poly.pdbx_strand_id
1 'polypeptide(L)'
;MVTSSLKATERKSDRLEAFMDAVLAIAITLPAVELHAPKPEEGDLAAAYLKLAPEYGTYVLSVILISLYWAHSHFSGKLLEKTDHGYNLLSIGFLAAVSITPFPARPLVEHLGGDAESATATLWYLGVAATPATWWFLRWVYATARGLPDRRLTDAYLRRLTIKYGLTAAAYWAAFGLAFWDWRVGLIAAGILTLTYIVPPAKPSYKPGQEPENG
;
A
#
# COMPACT_ATOMS: atom_id res chain seq x y z
N MET A 1 -18.85 -5.10 -34.81
CA MET A 1 -17.42 -5.26 -35.17
C MET A 1 -16.53 -4.35 -34.30
N VAL A 2 -16.70 -4.36 -32.96
CA VAL A 2 -15.99 -3.45 -32.01
C VAL A 2 -15.26 -4.23 -30.90
N THR A 3 -15.56 -5.52 -30.73
CA THR A 3 -14.95 -6.38 -29.69
C THR A 3 -13.59 -6.98 -30.08
N SER A 4 -13.18 -6.85 -31.35
CA SER A 4 -11.92 -7.43 -31.86
C SER A 4 -10.67 -6.59 -31.57
N SER A 5 -10.83 -5.29 -31.27
CA SER A 5 -9.69 -4.37 -31.09
C SER A 5 -9.00 -4.51 -29.73
N LEU A 6 -9.72 -4.96 -28.69
CA LEU A 6 -9.19 -5.04 -27.33
C LEU A 6 -8.27 -6.24 -27.06
N LYS A 7 -8.26 -7.25 -27.95
CA LYS A 7 -7.30 -8.38 -27.84
C LYS A 7 -5.88 -7.98 -28.25
N ALA A 8 -5.72 -6.94 -29.08
CA ALA A 8 -4.42 -6.50 -29.57
C ALA A 8 -3.59 -5.71 -28.53
N THR A 9 -4.18 -5.37 -27.39
CA THR A 9 -3.52 -4.61 -26.31
C THR A 9 -3.06 -5.48 -25.14
N GLU A 10 -3.11 -6.82 -25.26
CA GLU A 10 -2.55 -7.75 -24.28
C GLU A 10 -1.02 -7.58 -24.24
N ARG A 11 -0.57 -6.75 -23.30
CA ARG A 11 0.84 -6.44 -23.07
C ARG A 11 1.32 -7.27 -21.89
N LYS A 12 2.48 -7.92 -22.03
CA LYS A 12 3.16 -8.62 -20.93
C LYS A 12 3.17 -7.73 -19.68
N SER A 13 2.73 -8.29 -18.55
CA SER A 13 2.66 -7.64 -17.23
C SER A 13 3.97 -6.96 -16.82
N ASP A 14 5.11 -7.44 -17.32
CA ASP A 14 6.46 -6.96 -17.05
C ASP A 14 6.61 -5.43 -17.17
N ARG A 15 5.98 -4.80 -18.17
CA ARG A 15 6.10 -3.33 -18.34
C ARG A 15 5.32 -2.54 -17.28
N LEU A 16 4.19 -3.07 -16.81
CA LEU A 16 3.45 -2.44 -15.73
C LEU A 16 4.19 -2.64 -14.40
N GLU A 17 4.72 -3.84 -14.16
CA GLU A 17 5.50 -4.16 -12.97
C GLU A 17 6.72 -3.25 -12.86
N ALA A 18 7.52 -3.12 -13.93
CA ALA A 18 8.66 -2.20 -13.97
C ALA A 18 8.27 -0.72 -13.73
N PHE A 19 7.10 -0.29 -14.22
CA PHE A 19 6.60 1.06 -13.96
C PHE A 19 6.20 1.24 -12.49
N MET A 20 5.50 0.26 -11.90
CA MET A 20 5.14 0.28 -10.48
C MET A 20 6.38 0.29 -9.60
N ASP A 21 7.39 -0.53 -9.91
CA ASP A 21 8.67 -0.57 -9.20
C ASP A 21 9.39 0.78 -9.24
N ALA A 22 9.46 1.40 -10.43
CA ALA A 22 10.09 2.71 -10.59
C ALA A 22 9.39 3.80 -9.75
N VAL A 23 8.05 3.84 -9.78
CA VAL A 23 7.29 4.83 -9.01
C VAL A 23 7.39 4.58 -7.50
N LEU A 24 7.32 3.32 -7.06
CA LEU A 24 7.47 2.97 -5.64
C LEU A 24 8.88 3.26 -5.12
N ALA A 25 9.93 3.02 -5.91
CA ALA A 25 11.30 3.37 -5.55
C ALA A 25 11.47 4.89 -5.32
N ILE A 26 10.85 5.72 -6.17
CA ILE A 26 10.81 7.17 -5.96
C ILE A 26 10.02 7.50 -4.69
N ALA A 27 8.83 6.91 -4.51
CA ALA A 27 7.99 7.15 -3.33
C ALA A 27 8.69 6.78 -2.00
N ILE A 28 9.50 5.70 -1.98
CA ILE A 28 10.30 5.30 -0.81
C ILE A 28 11.38 6.34 -0.46
N THR A 29 11.96 7.00 -1.47
CA THR A 29 13.09 7.91 -1.27
C THR A 29 12.68 9.35 -1.00
N LEU A 30 11.52 9.79 -1.50
CA LEU A 30 11.02 11.15 -1.29
C LEU A 30 10.92 11.57 0.19
N PRO A 31 10.45 10.74 1.15
CA PRO A 31 10.42 11.12 2.55
C PRO A 31 11.78 11.57 3.12
N ALA A 32 12.90 11.15 2.53
CA ALA A 32 14.23 11.58 2.97
C ALA A 32 14.47 13.08 2.73
N VAL A 33 13.81 13.69 1.74
CA VAL A 33 14.01 15.11 1.41
C VAL A 33 13.31 16.04 2.42
N GLU A 34 12.38 15.50 3.21
CA GLU A 34 11.68 16.21 4.28
C GLU A 34 12.49 16.26 5.59
N LEU A 35 13.63 15.56 5.65
CA LEU A 35 14.58 15.64 6.76
C LEU A 35 15.45 16.89 6.59
N HIS A 36 15.17 17.92 7.37
CA HIS A 36 15.88 19.19 7.26
C HIS A 36 17.07 19.24 8.20
N ALA A 37 18.22 19.73 7.72
CA ALA A 37 19.37 19.95 8.57
C ALA A 37 19.01 20.94 9.71
N PRO A 38 19.31 20.61 10.98
CA PRO A 38 18.91 21.46 12.09
C PRO A 38 19.73 22.75 12.10
N LYS A 39 19.13 23.85 12.55
CA LYS A 39 19.83 25.11 12.81
C LYS A 39 20.09 25.19 14.32
N PRO A 40 21.32 24.97 14.79
CA PRO A 40 21.61 24.99 16.22
C PRO A 40 21.40 26.39 16.80
N GLU A 41 20.64 26.46 17.89
CA GLU A 41 20.61 27.62 18.76
C GLU A 41 21.81 27.52 19.72
N GLU A 42 22.53 28.63 19.92
CA GLU A 42 23.65 28.73 20.88
C GLU A 42 24.84 27.76 20.64
N GLY A 43 24.92 27.15 19.45
CA GLY A 43 26.01 26.24 19.09
C GLY A 43 25.84 24.79 19.58
N ASP A 44 24.71 24.44 20.20
CA ASP A 44 24.42 23.06 20.59
C ASP A 44 23.83 22.25 19.42
N LEU A 45 24.72 21.74 18.57
CA LEU A 45 24.35 20.91 17.43
C LEU A 45 23.72 19.57 17.86
N ALA A 46 24.14 19.00 18.99
CA ALA A 46 23.65 17.71 19.44
C ALA A 46 22.18 17.79 19.87
N ALA A 47 21.82 18.79 20.68
CA ALA A 47 20.42 19.03 21.05
C ALA A 47 19.56 19.35 19.82
N ALA A 48 20.10 20.08 18.85
CA ALA A 48 19.38 20.43 17.62
C ALA A 48 19.02 19.18 16.78
N TYR A 49 19.91 18.18 16.69
CA TYR A 49 19.61 16.90 16.05
C TYR A 49 18.59 16.06 16.84
N LEU A 50 18.64 16.06 18.18
CA LEU A 50 17.66 15.34 18.99
C LEU A 50 16.24 15.90 18.83
N LYS A 51 16.09 17.22 18.59
CA LYS A 51 14.80 17.85 18.30
C LYS A 51 14.16 17.35 16.98
N LEU A 52 14.92 16.72 16.08
CA LEU A 52 14.40 16.16 14.82
C LEU A 52 13.77 14.76 14.98
N ALA A 53 13.65 14.24 16.20
CA ALA A 53 13.03 12.94 16.46
C ALA A 53 11.67 12.73 15.75
N PRO A 54 10.74 13.71 15.68
CA PRO A 54 9.51 13.57 14.92
C PRO A 54 9.72 13.42 13.40
N GLU A 55 10.72 14.11 12.83
CA GLU A 55 11.05 13.99 11.40
C GLU A 55 11.59 12.59 11.08
N TYR A 56 12.47 12.05 11.95
CA TYR A 56 12.95 10.67 11.83
C TYR A 56 11.82 9.64 11.94
N GLY A 57 10.90 9.83 12.89
CA GLY A 57 9.73 8.97 13.03
C GLY A 57 8.83 8.99 11.79
N THR A 58 8.59 10.18 11.24
CA THR A 58 7.83 10.37 9.98
C THR A 58 8.50 9.65 8.81
N TYR A 59 9.82 9.83 8.66
CA TYR A 59 10.61 9.19 7.62
C TYR A 59 10.52 7.66 7.72
N VAL A 60 10.80 7.10 8.89
CA VAL A 60 10.79 5.65 9.12
C VAL A 60 9.40 5.05 8.87
N LEU A 61 8.34 5.68 9.40
CA LEU A 61 6.96 5.25 9.19
C LEU A 61 6.59 5.23 7.70
N SER A 62 6.95 6.28 6.96
CA SER A 62 6.69 6.40 5.53
C SER A 62 7.43 5.32 4.73
N VAL A 63 8.72 5.15 4.99
CA VAL A 63 9.56 4.14 4.31
C VAL A 63 9.03 2.73 4.54
N ILE A 64 8.70 2.38 5.80
CA ILE A 64 8.16 1.05 6.12
C ILE A 64 6.85 0.81 5.39
N LEU A 65 5.90 1.74 5.47
CA LEU A 65 4.58 1.57 4.87
C LEU A 65 4.67 1.38 3.35
N ILE A 66 5.43 2.22 2.66
CA ILE A 66 5.59 2.14 1.21
C ILE A 66 6.33 0.85 0.82
N SER A 67 7.36 0.45 1.58
CA SER A 67 8.11 -0.79 1.32
C SER A 67 7.26 -2.05 1.48
N LEU A 68 6.33 -2.07 2.43
CA LEU A 68 5.37 -3.17 2.59
C LEU A 68 4.42 -3.27 1.37
N TYR A 69 3.96 -2.12 0.85
CA TYR A 69 3.17 -2.11 -0.39
C TYR A 69 3.97 -2.57 -1.60
N TRP A 70 5.25 -2.20 -1.70
CA TRP A 70 6.14 -2.67 -2.76
C TRP A 70 6.39 -4.18 -2.70
N ALA A 71 6.69 -4.72 -1.51
CA ALA A 71 6.86 -6.16 -1.32
C ALA A 71 5.58 -6.94 -1.73
N HIS A 72 4.41 -6.39 -1.38
CA HIS A 72 3.12 -6.97 -1.75
C HIS A 72 2.82 -6.86 -3.26
N SER A 73 3.20 -5.76 -3.92
CA SER A 73 3.08 -5.61 -5.39
C SER A 73 3.90 -6.62 -6.16
N HIS A 74 5.13 -6.89 -5.73
CA HIS A 74 6.00 -7.85 -6.39
C HIS A 74 5.44 -9.28 -6.37
N PHE A 75 4.83 -9.71 -5.25
CA PHE A 75 4.16 -11.02 -5.21
C PHE A 75 2.95 -11.09 -6.16
N SER A 76 2.15 -10.03 -6.19
CA SER A 76 0.87 -10.06 -6.89
C SER A 76 0.98 -9.89 -8.40
N GLY A 77 2.09 -9.30 -8.89
CA GLY A 77 2.41 -9.27 -10.32
C GLY A 77 2.46 -10.68 -10.93
N LYS A 78 2.97 -11.65 -10.17
CA LYS A 78 3.09 -13.07 -10.59
C LYS A 78 1.76 -13.81 -10.70
N LEU A 79 0.67 -13.24 -10.19
CA LEU A 79 -0.67 -13.85 -10.25
C LEU A 79 -1.41 -13.52 -11.56
N LEU A 80 -0.91 -12.56 -12.34
CA LEU A 80 -1.56 -12.09 -13.57
C LEU A 80 -0.93 -12.74 -14.80
N GLU A 81 -1.76 -13.23 -15.71
CA GLU A 81 -1.32 -13.68 -17.03
C GLU A 81 -1.18 -12.51 -18.00
N LYS A 82 -2.03 -11.49 -17.84
CA LYS A 82 -2.09 -10.32 -18.71
C LYS A 82 -2.63 -9.10 -17.98
N THR A 83 -2.43 -7.93 -18.59
CA THR A 83 -2.97 -6.65 -18.12
C THR A 83 -3.73 -5.96 -19.25
N ASP A 84 -4.67 -5.09 -18.90
CA ASP A 84 -5.36 -4.22 -19.86
C ASP A 84 -5.34 -2.76 -19.39
N HIS A 85 -5.87 -1.86 -20.21
CA HIS A 85 -5.85 -0.43 -19.93
C HIS A 85 -6.56 -0.06 -18.62
N GLY A 86 -7.69 -0.69 -18.30
CA GLY A 86 -8.45 -0.40 -17.09
C GLY A 86 -7.67 -0.81 -15.83
N TYR A 87 -7.04 -1.98 -15.86
CA TYR A 87 -6.17 -2.42 -14.76
C TYR A 87 -4.98 -1.47 -14.56
N ASN A 88 -4.41 -0.95 -15.64
CA ASN A 88 -3.31 0.01 -15.59
C ASN A 88 -3.73 1.33 -14.93
N LEU A 89 -4.91 1.86 -15.28
CA LEU A 89 -5.45 3.07 -14.64
C LEU A 89 -5.71 2.88 -13.14
N LEU A 90 -6.27 1.73 -12.74
CA LEU A 90 -6.45 1.40 -11.32
C LEU A 90 -5.10 1.26 -10.59
N SER A 91 -4.07 0.77 -11.27
CA SER A 91 -2.72 0.68 -10.74
C SER A 91 -2.09 2.07 -10.55
N ILE A 92 -2.35 3.02 -11.44
CA ILE A 92 -1.95 4.43 -11.24
C ILE A 92 -2.67 5.03 -10.03
N GLY A 93 -3.96 4.77 -9.85
CA GLY A 93 -4.71 5.20 -8.66
C GLY A 93 -4.12 4.63 -7.37
N PHE A 94 -3.74 3.35 -7.36
CA PHE A 94 -3.01 2.73 -6.26
C PHE A 94 -1.67 3.43 -5.98
N LEU A 95 -0.86 3.68 -7.01
CA LEU A 95 0.44 4.34 -6.85
C LEU A 95 0.28 5.76 -6.28
N ALA A 96 -0.69 6.53 -6.76
CA ALA A 96 -1.00 7.87 -6.24
C ALA A 96 -1.42 7.82 -4.76
N ALA A 97 -2.25 6.82 -4.40
CA ALA A 97 -2.69 6.60 -3.02
C ALA A 97 -1.51 6.23 -2.10
N VAL A 98 -0.56 5.40 -2.56
CA VAL A 98 0.65 5.09 -1.79
C VAL A 98 1.54 6.32 -1.65
N SER A 99 1.76 7.08 -2.72
CA SER A 99 2.69 8.21 -2.73
C SER A 99 2.28 9.36 -1.82
N ILE A 100 0.98 9.50 -1.50
CA ILE A 100 0.49 10.57 -0.62
C ILE A 100 0.52 10.17 0.87
N THR A 101 0.77 8.89 1.20
CA THR A 101 0.83 8.43 2.61
C THR A 101 1.86 9.15 3.50
N PRO A 102 3.00 9.68 3.01
CA PRO A 102 3.92 10.46 3.84
C PRO A 102 3.36 11.80 4.29
N PHE A 103 2.46 12.42 3.51
CA PHE A 103 1.94 13.76 3.79
C PHE A 103 1.28 13.90 5.18
N PRO A 104 0.32 13.04 5.58
CA PRO A 104 -0.29 13.12 6.91
C PRO A 104 0.55 12.44 8.00
N ALA A 105 1.68 11.80 7.66
CA ALA A 105 2.51 11.08 8.64
C ALA A 105 3.19 12.02 9.63
N ARG A 106 3.58 13.23 9.20
CA ARG A 106 4.24 14.21 10.08
C ARG A 106 3.32 14.69 11.20
N PRO A 107 2.11 15.23 10.91
CA PRO A 107 1.17 15.59 11.96
C PRO A 107 0.84 14.42 12.89
N LEU A 108 0.71 13.19 12.36
CA LEU A 108 0.51 12.02 13.22
C LEU A 108 1.64 11.90 14.24
N VAL A 109 2.89 11.83 13.78
CA VAL A 109 4.06 11.59 14.63
C VAL A 109 4.25 12.70 15.65
N GLU A 110 4.09 13.97 15.25
CA GLU A 110 4.20 15.14 16.14
C GLU A 110 3.19 15.08 17.29
N HIS A 111 1.98 14.56 17.03
CA HIS A 111 0.88 14.52 18.00
C HIS A 111 0.65 13.11 18.59
N LEU A 112 1.61 12.18 18.48
CA LEU A 112 1.51 10.84 19.10
C LEU A 112 1.50 10.89 20.64
N GLY A 113 1.96 11.99 21.23
CA GLY A 113 2.04 12.19 22.69
C GLY A 113 0.69 12.30 23.39
N GLY A 114 -0.40 12.58 22.68
CA GLY A 114 -1.74 12.70 23.25
C GLY A 114 -2.10 14.13 23.67
N ASP A 115 -2.17 15.02 22.70
CA ASP A 115 -2.65 16.40 22.83
C ASP A 115 -4.05 16.57 22.22
N ALA A 116 -4.51 17.82 22.08
CA ALA A 116 -5.82 18.13 21.53
C ALA A 116 -5.98 17.77 20.04
N GLU A 117 -4.88 17.69 19.29
CA GLU A 117 -4.89 17.47 17.83
C GLU A 117 -4.59 16.01 17.45
N SER A 118 -4.21 15.16 18.40
CA SER A 118 -3.91 13.74 18.17
C SER A 118 -5.03 13.00 17.43
N ALA A 119 -6.30 13.29 17.75
CA ALA A 119 -7.44 12.68 17.09
C ALA A 119 -7.55 13.12 15.63
N THR A 120 -7.44 14.43 15.37
CA THR A 120 -7.46 15.01 14.02
C THR A 120 -6.33 14.45 13.16
N ALA A 121 -5.09 14.46 13.69
CA ALA A 121 -3.92 13.94 13.00
C ALA A 121 -4.05 12.45 12.66
N THR A 122 -4.56 11.66 13.61
CA THR A 122 -4.80 10.22 13.41
C THR A 122 -5.87 9.97 12.36
N LEU A 123 -6.99 10.70 12.38
CA LEU A 123 -8.05 10.55 11.39
C LEU A 123 -7.54 10.85 9.98
N TRP A 124 -6.81 11.94 9.78
CA TRP A 124 -6.21 12.25 8.48
C TRP A 124 -5.25 11.17 8.00
N TYR A 125 -4.37 10.69 8.90
CA TYR A 125 -3.44 9.63 8.56
C TYR A 125 -4.15 8.32 8.19
N LEU A 126 -5.09 7.86 9.02
CA LEU A 126 -5.82 6.61 8.79
C LEU A 126 -6.71 6.69 7.55
N GLY A 127 -7.34 7.85 7.29
CA GLY A 127 -8.15 8.08 6.09
C GLY A 127 -7.32 7.94 4.82
N VAL A 128 -6.13 8.55 4.80
CA VAL A 128 -5.19 8.41 3.69
C VAL A 128 -4.63 6.99 3.60
N ALA A 129 -4.21 6.39 4.72
CA ALA A 129 -3.64 5.04 4.77
C ALA A 129 -4.63 3.92 4.41
N ALA A 130 -5.95 4.17 4.47
CA ALA A 130 -6.98 3.24 4.00
C ALA A 130 -7.11 3.23 2.46
N THR A 131 -6.69 4.31 1.78
CA THR A 131 -6.87 4.44 0.33
C THR A 131 -6.05 3.45 -0.51
N PRO A 132 -4.77 3.11 -0.21
CA PRO A 132 -4.03 2.15 -1.02
C PRO A 132 -4.63 0.74 -0.94
N ALA A 133 -5.07 0.30 0.24
CA ALA A 133 -5.77 -0.97 0.41
C ALA A 133 -7.09 -1.02 -0.39
N THR A 134 -7.80 0.10 -0.45
CA THR A 134 -9.03 0.25 -1.24
C THR A 134 -8.73 0.14 -2.74
N TRP A 135 -7.78 0.91 -3.26
CA TRP A 135 -7.36 0.84 -4.66
C TRP A 135 -6.85 -0.55 -5.04
N TRP A 136 -6.12 -1.19 -4.13
CA TRP A 136 -5.65 -2.55 -4.29
C TRP A 136 -6.79 -3.57 -4.40
N PHE A 137 -7.83 -3.42 -3.58
CA PHE A 137 -9.02 -4.26 -3.68
C PHE A 137 -9.77 -4.02 -5.01
N LEU A 138 -9.98 -2.75 -5.40
CA LEU A 138 -10.66 -2.39 -6.64
C LEU A 138 -9.94 -2.94 -7.88
N ARG A 139 -8.62 -2.79 -7.97
CA ARG A 139 -7.83 -3.37 -9.08
C ARG A 139 -7.93 -4.89 -9.13
N TRP A 140 -8.00 -5.56 -7.97
CA TRP A 140 -8.12 -7.02 -7.90
C TRP A 140 -9.50 -7.52 -8.34
N VAL A 141 -10.58 -6.87 -7.87
CA VAL A 141 -11.94 -7.17 -8.30
C VAL A 141 -12.09 -6.94 -9.81
N TYR A 142 -11.53 -5.85 -10.32
CA TYR A 142 -11.50 -5.59 -11.76
C TYR A 142 -10.76 -6.70 -12.51
N ALA A 143 -9.56 -7.07 -12.07
CA ALA A 143 -8.76 -8.11 -12.72
C ALA A 143 -9.49 -9.46 -12.76
N THR A 144 -10.08 -9.88 -11.64
CA THR A 144 -10.83 -11.15 -11.56
C THR A 144 -12.08 -11.12 -12.43
N ALA A 145 -12.83 -10.02 -12.45
CA ALA A 145 -14.01 -9.86 -13.33
C ALA A 145 -13.66 -9.87 -14.83
N ARG A 146 -12.44 -9.46 -15.19
CA ARG A 146 -11.93 -9.42 -16.57
C ARG A 146 -11.15 -10.67 -16.98
N GLY A 147 -10.96 -11.63 -16.07
CA GLY A 147 -10.19 -12.85 -16.34
C GLY A 147 -8.72 -12.58 -16.66
N LEU A 148 -8.12 -11.60 -15.97
CA LEU A 148 -6.69 -11.26 -16.08
C LEU A 148 -5.74 -12.17 -15.26
N PRO A 149 -6.15 -12.72 -14.09
CA PRO A 149 -5.33 -13.68 -13.35
C PRO A 149 -5.02 -14.95 -14.14
N ASP A 150 -3.91 -15.61 -13.77
CA ASP A 150 -3.50 -16.89 -14.35
C ASP A 150 -4.62 -17.93 -14.26
N ARG A 151 -5.02 -18.45 -15.43
CA ARG A 151 -6.14 -19.40 -15.57
C ARG A 151 -5.89 -20.75 -14.90
N ARG A 152 -4.63 -21.05 -14.58
CA ARG A 152 -4.21 -22.24 -13.83
C ARG A 152 -4.55 -22.12 -12.34
N LEU A 153 -4.79 -20.92 -11.81
CA LEU A 153 -5.18 -20.73 -10.41
C LEU A 153 -6.56 -21.36 -10.13
N THR A 154 -6.73 -21.87 -8.91
CA THR A 154 -8.03 -22.41 -8.48
C THR A 154 -9.03 -21.30 -8.15
N ASP A 155 -10.31 -21.52 -8.47
CA ASP A 155 -11.38 -20.56 -8.14
C ASP A 155 -11.51 -20.35 -6.62
N ALA A 156 -11.21 -21.40 -5.84
CA ALA A 156 -11.17 -21.32 -4.39
C ALA A 156 -10.07 -20.35 -3.89
N TYR A 157 -8.88 -20.39 -4.50
CA TYR A 157 -7.79 -19.46 -4.20
C TYR A 157 -8.17 -18.02 -4.56
N LEU A 158 -8.71 -17.80 -5.77
CA LEU A 158 -9.16 -16.48 -6.21
C LEU A 158 -10.23 -15.91 -5.27
N ARG A 159 -11.24 -16.72 -4.89
CA ARG A 159 -12.29 -16.31 -3.95
C ARG A 159 -11.71 -15.95 -2.58
N ARG A 160 -10.83 -16.78 -2.02
CA ARG A 160 -10.18 -16.52 -0.73
C ARG A 160 -9.38 -15.22 -0.77
N LEU A 161 -8.66 -14.98 -1.86
CA LEU A 161 -7.85 -13.78 -2.02
C LEU A 161 -8.71 -12.51 -2.18
N THR A 162 -9.80 -12.59 -2.94
CA THR A 162 -10.78 -11.50 -3.04
C THR A 162 -11.39 -11.15 -1.69
N ILE A 163 -11.80 -12.16 -0.91
CA ILE A 163 -12.33 -11.95 0.45
C ILE A 163 -11.25 -11.32 1.35
N LYS A 164 -10.02 -11.84 1.32
CA LYS A 164 -8.90 -11.30 2.12
C LYS A 164 -8.66 -9.82 1.81
N TYR A 165 -8.57 -9.44 0.53
CA TYR A 165 -8.35 -8.05 0.14
C TYR A 165 -9.52 -7.14 0.51
N GLY A 166 -10.76 -7.61 0.33
CA GLY A 166 -11.96 -6.88 0.76
C GLY A 166 -12.00 -6.66 2.27
N LEU A 167 -11.74 -7.72 3.06
CA LEU A 167 -11.64 -7.63 4.52
C LEU A 167 -10.53 -6.70 4.97
N THR A 168 -9.38 -6.73 4.30
CA THR A 168 -8.25 -5.85 4.63
C THR A 168 -8.61 -4.38 4.39
N ALA A 169 -9.20 -4.05 3.23
CA ALA A 169 -9.67 -2.71 2.94
C ALA A 169 -10.74 -2.24 3.94
N ALA A 170 -11.73 -3.10 4.24
CA ALA A 170 -12.76 -2.81 5.23
C ALA A 170 -12.18 -2.61 6.64
N ALA A 171 -11.17 -3.39 7.02
CA ALA A 171 -10.53 -3.30 8.34
C ALA A 171 -9.77 -1.98 8.51
N TYR A 172 -9.10 -1.46 7.47
CA TYR A 172 -8.50 -0.11 7.52
C TYR A 172 -9.55 0.98 7.70
N TRP A 173 -10.69 0.90 6.99
CA TRP A 173 -11.79 1.84 7.20
C TRP A 173 -12.47 1.69 8.56
N ALA A 174 -12.55 0.47 9.10
CA ALA A 174 -13.02 0.23 10.46
C ALA A 174 -12.06 0.86 11.48
N ALA A 175 -10.74 0.74 11.28
CA ALA A 175 -9.74 1.39 12.13
C ALA A 175 -9.86 2.92 12.09
N PHE A 176 -10.09 3.51 10.91
CA PHE A 176 -10.45 4.91 10.76
C PHE A 176 -11.74 5.27 11.52
N GLY A 177 -12.78 4.43 11.43
CA GLY A 177 -14.03 4.59 12.17
C GLY A 177 -13.83 4.54 13.69
N LEU A 178 -13.00 3.61 14.18
CA LEU A 178 -12.66 3.47 15.61
C LEU A 178 -11.95 4.71 16.16
N ALA A 179 -11.18 5.41 15.32
CA ALA A 179 -10.45 6.61 15.73
C ALA A 179 -11.37 7.79 16.11
N PHE A 180 -12.66 7.77 15.73
CA PHE A 180 -13.63 8.75 16.21
C PHE A 180 -14.02 8.57 17.69
N TRP A 181 -13.91 7.34 18.23
CA TRP A 181 -14.15 7.07 19.66
C TRP A 181 -12.86 7.17 20.47
N ASP A 182 -11.81 6.52 19.97
CA ASP A 182 -10.47 6.58 20.57
C ASP A 182 -9.43 6.44 19.45
N TRP A 183 -8.73 7.53 19.18
CA TRP A 183 -7.71 7.60 18.14
C TRP A 183 -6.60 6.55 18.35
N ARG A 184 -6.28 6.20 19.60
CA ARG A 184 -5.28 5.18 19.92
C ARG A 184 -5.75 3.81 19.49
N VAL A 185 -7.03 3.48 19.74
CA VAL A 185 -7.61 2.21 19.33
C VAL A 185 -7.59 2.07 17.82
N GLY A 186 -8.00 3.11 17.09
CA GLY A 186 -7.94 3.13 15.62
C GLY A 186 -6.50 2.98 15.10
N LEU A 187 -5.55 3.72 15.67
CA LEU A 187 -4.15 3.67 15.29
C LEU A 187 -3.52 2.29 15.56
N ILE A 188 -3.75 1.71 16.74
CA ILE A 188 -3.27 0.38 17.10
C ILE A 188 -3.85 -0.68 16.17
N ALA A 189 -5.15 -0.62 15.87
CA ALA A 189 -5.80 -1.53 14.95
C ALA A 189 -5.17 -1.45 13.54
N ALA A 190 -4.98 -0.25 13.00
CA ALA A 190 -4.34 -0.05 11.71
C ALA A 190 -2.86 -0.49 11.71
N GLY A 191 -2.13 -0.24 12.80
CA GLY A 191 -0.76 -0.69 12.98
C GLY A 191 -0.66 -2.22 12.94
N ILE A 192 -1.50 -2.93 13.69
CA ILE A 192 -1.56 -4.41 13.68
C ILE A 192 -1.86 -4.92 12.27
N LEU A 193 -2.86 -4.35 11.59
CA LEU A 193 -3.21 -4.71 10.20
C LEU A 193 -2.01 -4.55 9.26
N THR A 194 -1.31 -3.42 9.36
CA THR A 194 -0.13 -3.13 8.53
C THR A 194 1.01 -4.11 8.79
N LEU A 195 1.26 -4.47 10.05
CA LEU A 195 2.30 -5.45 10.40
C LEU A 195 2.03 -6.84 9.83
N THR A 196 0.78 -7.19 9.53
CA THR A 196 0.47 -8.48 8.85
C THR A 196 1.10 -8.59 7.46
N TYR A 197 1.46 -7.47 6.81
CA TYR A 197 2.07 -7.47 5.48
C TYR A 197 3.55 -7.89 5.50
N ILE A 198 4.17 -7.96 6.69
CA ILE A 198 5.52 -8.52 6.86
C ILE A 198 5.50 -10.02 6.53
N VAL A 199 4.39 -10.70 6.80
CA VAL A 199 4.25 -12.13 6.54
C VAL A 199 4.04 -12.36 5.05
N PRO A 200 4.84 -13.23 4.40
CA PRO A 200 4.66 -13.53 2.99
C PRO A 200 3.23 -14.00 2.70
N PRO A 201 2.66 -13.57 1.56
CA PRO A 201 1.34 -14.02 1.16
C PRO A 201 1.30 -15.54 0.93
N ALA A 202 0.11 -16.12 1.08
CA ALA A 202 -0.07 -17.56 0.92
C ALA A 202 0.32 -18.02 -0.49
N LYS A 203 0.97 -19.18 -0.59
CA LYS A 203 1.38 -19.76 -1.87
C LYS A 203 0.17 -19.89 -2.82
N PRO A 204 0.35 -19.58 -4.11
CA PRO A 204 -0.71 -19.80 -5.10
C PRO A 204 -1.10 -21.27 -5.17
N SER A 205 -2.40 -21.54 -5.29
CA SER A 205 -2.93 -22.90 -5.48
C SER A 205 -3.42 -23.03 -6.92
N TYR A 206 -2.87 -24.02 -7.62
CA TYR A 206 -3.15 -24.31 -9.02
C TYR A 206 -4.12 -25.49 -9.17
N LYS A 207 -4.80 -25.54 -10.31
CA LYS A 207 -5.66 -26.67 -10.69
C LYS A 207 -4.81 -27.95 -10.83
N PRO A 208 -5.35 -29.13 -10.48
CA PRO A 208 -4.60 -30.38 -10.56
C PRO A 208 -3.97 -30.59 -11.94
N GLY A 209 -2.66 -30.86 -11.99
CA GLY A 209 -1.92 -31.08 -13.24
C GLY A 209 -1.58 -29.82 -14.05
N GLN A 210 -1.87 -28.62 -13.53
CA GLN A 210 -1.46 -27.34 -14.13
C GLN A 210 -0.48 -26.56 -13.25
N GLU A 211 0.21 -27.25 -12.35
CA GLU A 211 1.26 -26.67 -11.53
C GLU A 211 2.42 -26.23 -12.43
N PRO A 212 3.06 -25.08 -12.16
CA PRO A 212 4.27 -24.71 -12.88
C PRO A 212 5.36 -25.78 -12.61
N GLU A 213 5.98 -26.31 -13.67
CA GLU A 213 7.18 -27.14 -13.55
C GLU A 213 8.28 -26.29 -12.89
N ASN A 214 8.46 -26.46 -11.58
CA ASN A 214 9.51 -25.89 -10.72
C ASN A 214 9.97 -24.47 -11.10
N GLY A 215 9.42 -23.46 -10.40
CA GLY A 215 10.03 -22.13 -10.33
C GLY A 215 11.34 -22.12 -9.55
#